data_AF-A0A9W4UCH3-F1
#
_entry.id   AF-A0A9W4UCH3-F1
#
_cell.length_a   1.000
_cell.length_b   1.000
_cell.length_c   1.000
_cell.angle_alpha   90.00
_cell.angle_beta   90.00
_cell.angle_gamma   90.00
#
_symmetry.space_group_name_H-M   'P 1'
#
loop_
_entity.id
_entity.type
_entity.pdbx_description
1 polymer ?
#
loop_
_entity_poly.entity_id
_entity_poly.type
_entity_poly.pdbx_seq_one_letter_code
_entity_poly.pdbx_strand_id
1 'polypeptide(L)'
;MFAQQATESKSSETLSNTLLGITWTLFGIATISFGARLYLRWKRFGRLFWDDLFVFLAWVFCVLLGVQVVLSLRSADQKTTTANKHDSLFISRPIVQLCFYSSVWSIKVSFLLFFRRLIGVVLRRVRIYWVITRSLNMVIMDRVADFCYGTVCLSSSLPAFC
;
A
#
# COMPACT_ATOMS: atom_id res chain seq x y z
N MET A 1 4.49 13.62 40.86
CA MET A 1 3.62 13.46 39.67
C MET A 1 4.31 13.90 38.37
N PHE A 2 4.97 15.06 38.31
CA PHE A 2 5.69 15.53 37.10
C PHE A 2 6.82 14.62 36.58
N ALA A 3 7.50 13.86 37.44
CA ALA A 3 8.57 12.94 37.01
C ALA A 3 8.06 11.77 36.13
N GLN A 4 6.79 11.39 36.25
CA GLN A 4 6.22 10.24 35.54
C GLN A 4 5.89 10.56 34.06
N GLN A 5 5.49 11.80 33.78
CA GLN A 5 5.25 12.25 32.39
C GLN A 5 6.54 12.35 31.58
N ALA A 6 7.67 12.68 32.22
CA ALA A 6 8.95 12.77 31.53
C ALA A 6 9.43 11.40 31.01
N THR A 7 9.16 10.32 31.74
CA THR A 7 9.54 8.95 31.31
C THR A 7 8.68 8.42 30.17
N GLU A 8 7.41 8.84 30.08
CA GLU A 8 6.46 8.37 29.07
C GLU A 8 6.70 9.01 27.68
N SER A 9 7.25 10.23 27.65
CA SER A 9 7.63 10.90 26.40
C SER A 9 8.81 10.21 25.69
N LYS A 10 9.86 9.82 26.44
CA LYS A 10 11.08 9.21 25.89
C LYS A 10 10.83 7.82 25.29
N SER A 11 9.93 7.03 25.87
CA SER A 11 9.61 5.69 25.36
C SER A 11 8.93 5.76 23.98
N SER A 12 8.04 6.74 23.79
CA SER A 12 7.30 6.93 22.53
C SER A 12 8.21 7.37 21.37
N GLU A 13 9.19 8.23 21.65
CA GLU A 13 10.17 8.67 20.65
C GLU A 13 11.07 7.52 20.19
N THR A 14 11.57 6.73 21.15
CA THR A 14 12.45 5.59 20.88
C THR A 14 11.75 4.52 20.03
N LEU A 15 10.48 4.24 20.33
CA LEU A 15 9.66 3.29 19.58
C LEU A 15 9.41 3.76 18.14
N SER A 16 9.09 5.04 17.95
CA SER A 16 8.84 5.63 16.63
C SER A 16 10.08 5.54 15.73
N ASN A 17 11.25 5.89 16.27
CA ASN A 17 12.52 5.79 15.56
C ASN A 17 12.89 4.35 15.20
N THR A 18 12.59 3.41 16.09
CA THR A 18 12.83 1.97 15.86
C THR A 18 11.93 1.43 14.75
N LEU A 19 10.63 1.71 14.79
CA LEU A 19 9.69 1.29 13.75
C LEU A 19 10.05 1.89 12.38
N LEU A 20 10.47 3.15 12.37
CA LEU A 20 10.95 3.82 11.16
C LEU A 20 12.16 3.07 10.59
N GLY A 21 13.17 2.77 11.41
CA GLY A 21 14.36 2.00 11.00
C GLY A 21 14.01 0.62 10.44
N ILE A 22 13.13 -0.12 11.11
CA ILE A 22 12.66 -1.44 10.64
C ILE A 22 11.95 -1.31 9.28
N THR A 23 11.09 -0.30 9.12
CA THR A 23 10.35 -0.10 7.87
C THR A 23 11.29 0.19 6.70
N TRP A 24 12.29 1.05 6.89
CA TRP A 24 13.26 1.37 5.83
C TRP A 24 14.19 0.20 5.49
N THR A 25 14.59 -0.59 6.48
CA THR A 25 15.45 -1.77 6.23
C THR A 25 14.68 -2.86 5.47
N LEU A 26 13.44 -3.17 5.88
CA LEU A 26 12.56 -4.08 5.15
C LEU A 26 12.29 -3.58 3.73
N PHE A 27 12.08 -2.26 3.57
CA PHE A 27 11.90 -1.64 2.27
C PHE A 27 13.14 -1.79 1.37
N GLY A 28 14.34 -1.58 1.92
CA GLY A 28 15.60 -1.76 1.20
C GLY A 28 15.79 -3.21 0.74
N ILE A 29 15.58 -4.17 1.64
CA ILE A 29 15.67 -5.61 1.33
C ILE A 29 14.67 -6.00 0.25
N ALA A 30 13.42 -5.53 0.36
CA ALA A 30 12.38 -5.77 -0.64
C ALA A 30 12.75 -5.18 -2.01
N THR A 31 13.34 -3.99 -2.03
CA THR A 31 13.77 -3.30 -3.27
C THR A 31 14.92 -4.05 -3.95
N ILE A 32 15.90 -4.52 -3.19
CA ILE A 32 17.02 -5.32 -3.74
C ILE A 32 16.50 -6.64 -4.31
N SER A 33 15.65 -7.35 -3.54
CA SER A 33 15.06 -8.62 -3.99
C SER A 33 14.19 -8.45 -5.24
N PHE A 34 13.42 -7.36 -5.29
CA PHE A 34 12.60 -7.01 -6.45
C PHE A 34 13.47 -6.66 -7.67
N GLY A 35 14.49 -5.82 -7.49
CA GLY A 35 15.43 -5.46 -8.54
C GLY A 35 16.17 -6.67 -9.10
N ALA A 36 16.62 -7.58 -8.23
CA ALA A 36 17.26 -8.83 -8.65
C ALA A 36 16.32 -9.71 -9.48
N ARG A 37 15.04 -9.84 -9.08
CA ARG A 37 14.01 -10.54 -9.88
C ARG A 37 13.80 -9.90 -11.24
N LEU A 38 13.70 -8.57 -11.29
CA LEU A 38 13.51 -7.83 -12.53
C LEU A 38 14.70 -8.02 -13.46
N TYR A 39 15.92 -7.94 -12.93
CA TYR A 39 17.16 -8.09 -13.67
C TYR A 39 17.30 -9.49 -14.29
N LEU A 40 17.03 -10.54 -13.52
CA LEU A 40 17.06 -11.92 -14.03
C LEU A 40 16.05 -12.15 -15.16
N ARG A 41 14.85 -11.56 -15.04
CA ARG A 41 13.81 -11.64 -16.09
C ARG A 41 14.17 -10.83 -17.31
N TRP A 42 14.69 -9.62 -17.13
CA TRP A 42 15.15 -8.75 -18.20
C TRP A 42 16.19 -9.46 -19.07
N LYS A 43 17.21 -10.04 -18.41
CA LYS A 43 18.30 -10.74 -19.10
C LYS A 43 17.82 -11.98 -19.86
N ARG A 44 16.79 -12.68 -19.36
CA ARG A 44 16.30 -13.92 -19.99
C ARG A 44 15.34 -13.70 -21.16
N PHE A 45 14.46 -12.69 -21.11
CA PHE A 45 13.36 -12.57 -22.08
C PHE A 45 13.48 -11.41 -23.05
N GLY A 46 14.37 -10.43 -22.83
CA GLY A 46 14.64 -9.32 -23.76
C GLY A 46 13.45 -8.40 -24.07
N ARG A 47 12.27 -8.68 -23.53
CA ARG A 47 11.02 -7.95 -23.72
C ARG A 47 10.36 -7.80 -22.37
N LEU A 48 10.23 -6.56 -21.92
CA LEU A 48 9.49 -6.17 -20.71
C LEU A 48 8.04 -6.64 -20.84
N PHE A 49 7.60 -7.50 -19.94
CA PHE A 49 6.21 -7.89 -19.87
C PHE A 49 5.43 -6.88 -19.04
N TRP A 50 4.20 -6.60 -19.46
CA TRP A 50 3.24 -5.80 -18.69
C TRP A 50 3.02 -6.31 -17.26
N ASP A 51 3.34 -7.59 -16.98
CA ASP A 51 3.37 -8.18 -15.64
C ASP A 51 4.36 -7.48 -14.70
N ASP A 52 5.59 -7.25 -15.16
CA ASP A 52 6.64 -6.63 -14.35
C ASP A 52 6.32 -5.15 -14.07
N LEU A 53 5.56 -4.51 -14.97
CA LEU A 53 5.07 -3.14 -14.79
C LEU A 53 4.09 -3.04 -13.61
N PHE A 54 3.19 -4.02 -13.41
CA PHE A 54 2.25 -4.01 -12.27
C PHE A 54 2.96 -4.16 -10.92
N VAL A 55 4.03 -4.96 -10.87
CA VAL A 55 4.83 -5.11 -9.65
C VAL A 55 5.65 -3.85 -9.38
N PHE A 56 6.20 -3.21 -10.42
CA PHE A 56 6.88 -1.92 -10.29
C PHE A 56 5.92 -0.85 -9.78
N LEU A 57 4.70 -0.81 -10.31
CA LEU A 57 3.66 0.14 -9.89
C LEU A 57 3.24 -0.09 -8.43
N ALA A 58 3.11 -1.35 -8.01
CA ALA A 58 2.88 -1.70 -6.60
C ALA A 58 4.04 -1.27 -5.70
N TRP A 59 5.29 -1.42 -6.15
CA TRP A 59 6.45 -0.93 -5.42
C TRP A 59 6.43 0.60 -5.27
N VAL A 60 6.08 1.35 -6.33
CA VAL A 60 5.92 2.82 -6.28
C VAL A 60 4.83 3.22 -5.28
N PHE A 61 3.67 2.55 -5.26
CA PHE A 61 2.63 2.82 -4.26
C PHE A 61 3.10 2.54 -2.83
N CYS A 62 3.91 1.50 -2.63
CA CYS A 62 4.51 1.19 -1.33
C CYS A 62 5.46 2.31 -0.87
N VAL A 63 6.27 2.86 -1.78
CA VAL A 63 7.12 4.05 -1.51
C VAL A 63 6.28 5.25 -1.10
N LEU A 64 5.23 5.55 -1.87
CA LEU A 64 4.34 6.69 -1.60
C LEU A 64 3.70 6.58 -0.20
N LEU A 65 3.27 5.38 0.18
CA LEU A 65 2.76 5.12 1.53
C LEU A 65 3.81 5.33 2.61
N GLY A 66 5.04 4.83 2.40
CA GLY A 66 6.15 5.05 3.33
C GLY A 66 6.44 6.54 3.55
N VAL A 67 6.47 7.32 2.47
CA VAL A 67 6.65 8.78 2.53
C VAL A 67 5.50 9.45 3.30
N GLN A 68 4.25 9.05 3.06
CA GLN A 68 3.10 9.60 3.76
C GLN A 68 3.18 9.35 5.28
N VAL A 69 3.62 8.16 5.71
CA VAL A 69 3.82 7.83 7.12
C VAL A 69 4.88 8.73 7.76
N VAL A 70 6.01 8.93 7.07
CA VAL A 70 7.09 9.83 7.54
C VAL A 70 6.62 11.27 7.68
N LEU A 71 5.89 11.77 6.69
CA LEU A 71 5.32 13.13 6.74
C LEU A 71 4.29 13.28 7.85
N SER A 72 3.48 12.25 8.09
CA SER A 72 2.48 12.24 9.18
C SER A 72 3.14 12.27 10.55
N LEU A 73 4.22 11.50 10.74
CA LEU A 73 5.02 11.51 11.97
C LEU A 73 5.65 12.89 12.23
N ARG A 74 6.27 13.51 11.21
CA ARG A 74 6.84 14.86 11.34
C ARG A 74 5.78 15.93 11.64
N SER A 75 4.60 15.80 11.03
CA SER A 75 3.50 16.76 11.23
C SER A 75 2.87 16.64 12.63
N ALA A 76 2.93 15.45 13.26
CA ALA A 76 2.43 15.25 14.62
C ALA A 76 3.32 15.94 15.66
N ASP A 77 4.63 15.91 15.46
CA ASP A 77 5.61 16.57 16.35
C ASP A 77 5.43 18.10 16.35
N GLN A 78 5.15 18.67 15.18
CA GLN A 78 4.98 20.12 14.99
C GLN A 78 3.61 20.65 15.50
N LYS A 79 2.61 19.79 15.67
CA LYS A 79 1.23 20.19 16.06
C LYS A 79 1.09 20.65 17.51
N THR A 80 2.11 20.45 18.35
CA THR A 80 2.15 20.94 19.74
C THR A 80 2.21 22.48 19.83
N THR A 81 2.51 23.19 18.75
CA THR A 81 2.66 24.66 18.77
C THR A 81 1.48 25.44 18.15
N THR A 82 0.57 24.79 17.39
CA THR A 82 -0.53 25.50 16.72
C THR A 82 -1.83 24.69 16.73
N ALA A 83 -2.64 24.91 17.76
CA ALA A 83 -4.01 24.44 17.85
C ALA A 83 -4.89 25.20 16.84
N ASN A 84 -5.14 24.63 15.65
CA ASN A 84 -6.27 24.89 14.74
C ASN A 84 -6.06 24.19 13.38
N LYS A 85 -6.01 22.85 13.36
CA LYS A 85 -5.91 22.07 12.09
C LYS A 85 -6.56 20.69 12.24
N HIS A 86 -7.90 20.67 12.32
CA HIS A 86 -8.69 19.47 12.60
C HIS A 86 -9.08 18.62 11.36
N ASP A 87 -8.86 19.09 10.14
CA ASP A 87 -9.44 18.41 8.95
C ASP A 87 -8.49 17.47 8.17
N SER A 88 -7.19 17.49 8.43
CA SER A 88 -6.23 16.72 7.61
C SER A 88 -5.93 15.30 8.10
N LEU A 89 -6.43 14.90 9.27
CA LEU A 89 -6.10 13.60 9.89
C LEU A 89 -7.10 12.47 9.55
N PHE A 90 -8.33 12.80 9.14
CA PHE A 90 -9.36 11.79 8.86
C PHE A 90 -9.29 11.26 7.42
N ILE A 91 -8.81 12.06 6.46
CA ILE A 91 -8.65 11.66 5.05
C ILE A 91 -7.55 10.61 4.83
N SER A 92 -6.54 10.54 5.70
CA SER A 92 -5.39 9.65 5.49
C SER A 92 -5.70 8.16 5.73
N ARG A 93 -6.63 7.84 6.62
CA ARG A 93 -6.94 6.45 7.01
C ARG A 93 -7.50 5.58 5.88
N PRO A 94 -8.54 5.99 5.12
CA PRO A 94 -9.09 5.16 4.05
C PRO A 94 -8.12 5.01 2.87
N ILE A 95 -7.34 6.05 2.58
CA ILE A 95 -6.36 6.04 1.48
C ILE A 95 -5.28 4.99 1.71
N VAL A 96 -4.72 4.93 2.92
CA VAL A 96 -3.69 3.94 3.26
C VAL A 96 -4.23 2.51 3.13
N GLN A 97 -5.47 2.28 3.56
CA GLN A 97 -6.14 0.98 3.45
C GLN A 97 -6.37 0.57 1.99
N LEU A 98 -6.81 1.51 1.14
CA LEU A 98 -6.99 1.30 -0.29
C LEU A 98 -5.68 0.97 -1.00
N CYS A 99 -4.60 1.70 -0.71
CA CYS A 99 -3.30 1.46 -1.29
C CYS A 99 -2.70 0.11 -0.83
N PHE A 100 -2.89 -0.27 0.44
CA PHE A 100 -2.48 -1.57 0.95
C PHE A 100 -3.22 -2.71 0.25
N TYR A 101 -4.55 -2.61 0.16
CA TYR A 101 -5.38 -3.62 -0.50
C TYR A 101 -4.97 -3.75 -1.97
N SER A 102 -4.86 -2.62 -2.68
CA SER A 102 -4.42 -2.58 -4.10
C SER A 102 -3.06 -3.22 -4.31
N SER A 103 -2.11 -3.05 -3.37
CA SER A 103 -0.78 -3.65 -3.44
C SER A 103 -0.82 -5.17 -3.30
N VAL A 104 -1.52 -5.69 -2.27
CA VAL A 104 -1.71 -7.14 -2.08
C VAL A 104 -2.41 -7.76 -3.30
N TRP A 105 -3.37 -7.03 -3.84
CA TRP A 105 -4.16 -7.43 -4.99
C TRP A 105 -3.32 -7.51 -6.27
N SER A 106 -2.50 -6.48 -6.54
CA SER A 106 -1.55 -6.45 -7.66
C SER A 106 -0.52 -7.58 -7.60
N ILE A 107 -0.02 -7.90 -6.41
CA ILE A 107 0.92 -9.02 -6.20
C ILE A 107 0.26 -10.35 -6.59
N LYS A 108 -0.99 -10.58 -6.14
CA LYS A 108 -1.74 -11.80 -6.47
C LYS A 108 -1.98 -11.93 -7.97
N VAL A 109 -2.33 -10.84 -8.66
CA VAL A 109 -2.46 -10.81 -10.12
C VAL A 109 -1.15 -11.14 -10.81
N SER A 110 -0.04 -10.62 -10.32
CA SER A 110 1.28 -10.86 -10.92
C SER A 110 1.69 -12.33 -10.77
N PHE A 111 1.46 -12.95 -9.60
CA PHE A 111 1.65 -14.39 -9.42
C PHE A 111 0.77 -15.22 -10.34
N LEU A 112 -0.49 -14.81 -10.48
CA LEU A 112 -1.43 -15.43 -11.37
C LEU A 112 -0.90 -15.35 -12.83
N LEU A 113 -0.56 -14.17 -13.34
CA LEU A 113 -0.02 -14.01 -14.70
C LEU A 113 1.27 -14.81 -14.92
N PHE A 114 2.12 -14.95 -13.89
CA PHE A 114 3.28 -15.83 -13.91
C PHE A 114 2.89 -17.31 -14.08
N PHE A 115 1.93 -17.80 -13.30
CA PHE A 115 1.42 -19.17 -13.45
C PHE A 115 0.74 -19.41 -14.79
N ARG A 116 -0.01 -18.42 -15.30
CA ARG A 116 -0.60 -18.48 -16.66
C ARG A 116 0.47 -18.74 -17.71
N ARG A 117 1.65 -18.16 -17.55
CA ARG A 117 2.77 -18.38 -18.46
C ARG A 117 3.39 -19.77 -18.32
N LEU A 118 3.54 -20.25 -17.08
CA LEU A 118 4.05 -21.59 -16.80
C LEU A 118 3.11 -22.69 -17.35
N ILE A 119 1.80 -22.49 -17.20
CA ILE A 119 0.75 -23.48 -17.51
C ILE A 119 0.23 -23.35 -18.95
N GLY A 120 0.41 -22.17 -19.57
CA GLY A 120 -0.15 -21.84 -20.89
C GLY A 120 0.33 -22.71 -22.04
N VAL A 121 1.42 -23.46 -21.87
CA VAL A 121 1.91 -24.42 -22.85
C VAL A 121 1.13 -25.74 -22.81
N VAL A 122 0.48 -26.07 -21.69
CA VAL A 122 -0.09 -27.42 -21.45
C VAL A 122 -1.63 -27.48 -21.52
N LEU A 123 -2.38 -26.39 -21.26
CA LEU A 123 -3.87 -26.47 -21.20
C LEU A 123 -4.62 -25.30 -21.87
N ARG A 124 -5.29 -25.57 -22.99
CA ARG A 124 -6.20 -24.60 -23.69
C ARG A 124 -7.45 -24.23 -22.87
N ARG A 125 -8.03 -25.16 -22.09
CA ARG A 125 -9.27 -24.91 -21.30
C ARG A 125 -9.10 -23.90 -20.17
N VAL A 126 -7.87 -23.70 -19.71
CA VAL A 126 -7.55 -22.77 -18.62
C VAL A 126 -7.85 -21.32 -19.04
N ARG A 127 -7.81 -20.98 -20.34
CA ARG A 127 -8.04 -19.60 -20.81
C ARG A 127 -9.38 -18.99 -20.38
N ILE A 128 -10.46 -19.77 -20.36
CA ILE A 128 -11.79 -19.28 -19.98
C ILE A 128 -11.87 -19.00 -18.48
N TYR A 129 -11.35 -19.91 -17.66
CA TYR A 129 -11.29 -19.74 -16.21
C TYR A 129 -10.53 -18.46 -15.83
N TRP A 130 -9.48 -18.13 -16.58
CA TRP A 130 -8.67 -16.94 -16.37
C TRP A 130 -9.36 -15.63 -16.72
N VAL A 131 -10.18 -15.61 -17.77
CA VAL A 131 -11.00 -14.44 -18.10
C VAL A 131 -12.01 -14.20 -16.99
N ILE A 132 -12.67 -15.27 -16.51
CA ILE A 132 -13.64 -15.19 -15.41
C ILE A 132 -12.97 -14.64 -14.14
N THR A 133 -11.83 -15.20 -13.75
CA THR A 133 -11.10 -14.72 -12.57
C THR A 133 -10.69 -13.25 -12.72
N ARG A 134 -10.21 -12.82 -13.90
CA ARG A 134 -9.85 -11.41 -14.13
C ARG A 134 -11.05 -10.46 -14.03
N SER A 135 -12.18 -10.85 -14.63
CA SER A 135 -13.39 -10.05 -14.63
C SER A 135 -13.98 -9.92 -13.23
N LEU A 136 -14.09 -11.05 -12.50
CA LEU A 136 -14.66 -11.10 -11.15
C LEU A 136 -13.83 -10.25 -10.18
N ASN A 137 -12.52 -10.27 -10.36
CA ASN A 137 -11.58 -9.47 -9.61
C ASN A 137 -11.67 -7.96 -9.89
N MET A 138 -11.90 -7.56 -11.14
CA MET A 138 -12.08 -6.15 -11.48
C MET A 138 -13.39 -5.61 -10.90
N VAL A 139 -14.46 -6.42 -10.93
CA VAL A 139 -15.77 -6.07 -10.33
C VAL A 139 -15.66 -5.92 -8.81
N ILE A 140 -14.92 -6.79 -8.12
CA ILE A 140 -14.67 -6.64 -6.69
C ILE A 140 -13.95 -5.33 -6.39
N MET A 141 -12.98 -4.93 -7.21
CA MET A 141 -12.28 -3.65 -7.07
C MET A 141 -13.21 -2.45 -7.20
N ASP A 142 -14.11 -2.49 -8.19
CA ASP A 142 -15.10 -1.44 -8.42
C ASP A 142 -16.03 -1.28 -7.20
N ARG A 143 -16.49 -2.40 -6.63
CA ARG A 143 -17.33 -2.40 -5.43
C ARG A 143 -16.61 -1.95 -4.17
N VAL A 144 -15.32 -2.31 -4.01
CA VAL A 144 -14.51 -1.83 -2.87
C VAL A 144 -14.23 -0.34 -3.01
N ALA A 145 -13.95 0.14 -4.23
CA ALA A 145 -13.81 1.56 -4.50
C ALA A 145 -15.11 2.31 -4.17
N ASP A 146 -16.26 1.84 -4.66
CA ASP A 146 -17.58 2.41 -4.33
C ASP A 146 -17.84 2.44 -2.83
N PHE A 147 -17.53 1.35 -2.11
CA PHE A 147 -17.71 1.29 -0.66
C PHE A 147 -16.83 2.33 0.06
N CYS A 148 -15.58 2.50 -0.39
CA CYS A 148 -14.68 3.48 0.17
C CYS A 148 -15.09 4.92 -0.16
N TYR A 149 -15.48 5.22 -1.41
CA TYR A 149 -15.98 6.54 -1.79
C TYR A 149 -17.29 6.86 -1.06
N GLY A 150 -18.20 5.90 -0.93
CA GLY A 150 -19.45 6.05 -0.20
C GLY A 150 -19.25 6.35 1.28
N THR A 151 -18.29 5.68 1.93
CA THR A 151 -17.98 5.91 3.35
C THR A 151 -17.39 7.31 3.59
N VAL A 152 -16.55 7.82 2.68
CA VAL A 152 -15.98 9.17 2.77
C VAL A 152 -17.08 10.23 2.64
N CYS A 153 -17.99 10.08 1.67
CA CYS A 153 -19.12 10.99 1.49
C CYS A 153 -20.11 10.95 2.66
N LEU A 154 -20.35 9.78 3.26
CA LEU A 154 -21.23 9.67 4.42
C LEU A 154 -20.63 10.38 5.65
N SER A 155 -19.31 10.29 5.84
CA SER A 155 -18.62 10.97 6.93
C SER A 155 -18.58 12.50 6.79
N SER A 156 -18.57 13.05 5.56
CA SER A 156 -18.63 14.50 5.34
C SER A 156 -20.05 15.07 5.43
N SER A 157 -21.07 14.20 5.37
CA SER A 157 -22.48 14.58 5.35
C SER A 157 -23.15 14.52 6.73
N LEU A 158 -22.50 13.95 7.75
CA LEU A 158 -22.96 14.13 9.12
C LEU A 158 -22.51 15.52 9.60
N PRO A 159 -23.41 16.51 9.69
CA PRO A 159 -23.11 17.72 10.43
C PRO A 159 -22.75 17.29 11.86
N ALA A 160 -21.70 17.91 12.40
CA ALA A 160 -21.36 17.82 13.81
C ALA A 160 -22.59 18.22 14.64
N PHE A 161 -23.42 17.24 15.01
CA PHE A 161 -24.41 17.39 16.05
C PHE A 161 -23.64 17.50 17.37
N CYS A 162 -23.31 18.74 17.71
CA CYS A 162 -23.22 19.19 19.10
C CYS A 162 -24.58 19.04 19.79
#